data_AF-A0A529MKD0-F1
#
_entry.id   AF-A0A529MKD0-F1
#
_cell.length_a   1.000
_cell.length_b   1.000
_cell.length_c   1.000
_cell.angle_alpha   90.00
_cell.angle_beta   90.00
_cell.angle_gamma   90.00
#
_symmetry.space_group_name_H-M   'P 1'
#
loop_
_entity.id
_entity.type
_entity.pdbx_description
1 polymer ?
#
loop_
_entity_poly.entity_id
_entity_poly.type
_entity_poly.pdbx_seq_one_letter_code
_entity_poly.pdbx_strand_id
1 'polypeptide(L)'
;DHIRKLLADGKQVKIICVGKKGYDILRRDYASLILERVDLREVRTLGFANADAIAKKVIHLFNEGGFDVCTLFYSQFKSVISQIPTAQQIIPAATAAPAAAEATNGGNAVYEYEPEPGEI
;
A
#
# COMPACT_ATOMS: atom_id res chain seq x y z
N ASP A 1 14.44 8.81 2.37
CA ASP A 1 14.50 9.19 3.80
C ASP A 1 13.73 8.29 4.74
N HIS A 2 12.50 7.85 4.39
CA HIS A 2 11.69 7.02 5.27
C HIS A 2 12.38 5.72 5.74
N ILE A 3 13.01 4.98 4.82
CA ILE A 3 13.76 3.75 5.15
C ILE A 3 14.88 4.02 6.17
N ARG A 4 15.69 5.06 5.93
CA ARG A 4 16.79 5.42 6.83
C ARG A 4 16.30 5.78 8.23
N LYS A 5 15.17 6.50 8.32
CA LYS A 5 14.55 6.85 9.59
C LYS A 5 14.12 5.59 10.36
N LEU A 6 13.40 4.67 9.70
CA LEU A 6 12.97 3.42 10.33
C LEU A 6 14.15 2.55 10.79
N LEU A 7 15.21 2.48 9.99
CA LEU A 7 16.44 1.76 10.37
C LEU A 7 17.15 2.43 11.55
N ALA A 8 17.20 3.77 11.58
CA ALA A 8 17.77 4.53 12.69
C ALA A 8 16.96 4.35 13.98
N ASP A 9 15.64 4.20 13.87
CA ASP A 9 14.73 3.88 14.97
C ASP A 9 14.84 2.39 15.42
N GLY A 10 15.77 1.62 14.83
CA GLY A 10 16.01 0.20 15.17
C GLY A 10 14.94 -0.76 14.64
N LYS A 11 14.09 -0.33 13.72
CA LYS A 11 13.00 -1.16 13.17
C LYS A 11 13.50 -2.04 12.03
N GLN A 12 12.87 -3.20 11.88
CA GLN A 12 13.07 -4.06 10.72
C GLN A 12 12.27 -3.52 9.53
N VAL A 13 12.94 -3.32 8.40
CA VAL A 13 12.32 -2.80 7.17
C VAL A 13 12.35 -3.90 6.11
N LYS A 14 11.18 -4.18 5.55
CA LYS A 14 11.00 -5.09 4.41
C LYS A 14 10.43 -4.30 3.25
N ILE A 15 10.96 -4.50 2.05
CA ILE A 15 10.63 -3.72 0.85
C ILE A 15 10.08 -4.66 -0.22
N ILE A 16 8.90 -4.33 -0.75
CA ILE A 16 8.36 -4.94 -1.97
C ILE A 16 8.41 -3.89 -3.07
N CYS A 17 9.11 -4.19 -4.16
CA CYS A 17 9.27 -3.28 -5.28
C CYS A 17 8.29 -3.65 -6.40
N VAL A 18 7.37 -2.74 -6.73
CA VAL A 18 6.51 -2.89 -7.91
C VAL A 18 7.13 -2.13 -9.09
N GLY A 19 7.56 -2.89 -10.09
CA GLY A 19 8.21 -2.40 -11.29
C GLY A 19 9.73 -2.21 -11.18
N LYS A 20 10.37 -2.06 -12.34
CA LYS A 20 11.83 -1.99 -12.47
C LYS A 20 12.46 -0.73 -11.86
N LYS A 21 11.82 0.43 -12.04
CA LYS A 21 12.44 1.73 -11.71
C LYS A 21 12.71 1.88 -10.21
N GLY A 22 11.74 1.50 -9.36
CA GLY A 22 11.93 1.51 -7.91
C GLY A 22 13.00 0.51 -7.46
N TYR A 23 12.97 -0.70 -8.02
CA TYR A 23 13.96 -1.74 -7.73
C TYR A 23 15.38 -1.31 -8.09
N ASP A 24 15.61 -0.76 -9.29
CA ASP A 24 16.95 -0.39 -9.75
C ASP A 24 17.59 0.72 -8.91
N ILE A 25 16.78 1.62 -8.36
CA ILE A 25 17.23 2.68 -7.46
C ILE A 25 17.55 2.10 -6.08
N LEU A 26 16.65 1.29 -5.52
CA LEU A 26 16.77 0.80 -4.15
C LEU A 26 17.77 -0.36 -3.99
N ARG A 27 17.98 -1.17 -5.03
CA ARG A 27 18.86 -2.35 -4.95
C ARG A 27 20.33 -2.03 -4.67
N ARG A 28 20.77 -0.80 -4.94
CA ARG A 28 22.18 -0.42 -4.69
C ARG A 28 22.47 -0.31 -3.20
N ASP A 29 21.53 0.27 -2.45
CA ASP A 29 21.71 0.59 -1.04
C ASP A 29 20.97 -0.38 -0.11
N TYR A 30 19.89 -1.01 -0.58
CA TYR A 30 18.94 -1.76 0.25
C TYR A 30 18.60 -3.16 -0.31
N ALA A 31 19.48 -3.77 -1.12
CA ALA A 31 19.22 -5.10 -1.71
C ALA A 31 18.79 -6.15 -0.68
N SER A 32 19.43 -6.17 0.49
CA SER A 32 19.14 -7.12 1.57
C SER A 32 17.78 -6.93 2.22
N LEU A 33 17.16 -5.76 2.06
CA LEU A 33 15.84 -5.43 2.61
C LEU A 33 14.71 -5.70 1.61
N ILE A 34 15.04 -5.96 0.34
CA ILE A 34 14.07 -6.23 -0.71
C ILE A 34 13.66 -7.70 -0.63
N LEU A 35 12.39 -7.95 -0.30
CA LEU A 35 11.80 -9.28 -0.30
C LEU A 35 11.51 -9.76 -1.71
N GLU A 36 10.88 -8.89 -2.51
CA GLU A 36 10.35 -9.26 -3.81
C GLU A 36 10.36 -8.07 -4.75
N ARG A 37 10.56 -8.37 -6.04
CA ARG A 37 10.26 -7.48 -7.15
C ARG A 37 9.09 -8.05 -7.96
N VAL A 38 8.00 -7.29 -8.05
CA VAL A 38 6.88 -7.59 -8.94
C VAL A 38 7.10 -6.85 -10.25
N ASP A 39 7.23 -7.57 -11.37
CA ASP A 39 7.32 -6.95 -12.70
C ASP A 39 5.96 -6.98 -13.39
N LEU A 40 5.52 -5.82 -13.91
CA LEU A 40 4.25 -5.67 -14.61
C LEU A 40 4.46 -5.32 -16.09
N ARG A 41 5.69 -5.42 -16.61
CA ARG A 41 6.02 -5.09 -18.01
C ARG A 41 5.35 -5.98 -19.05
N GLU A 42 5.13 -7.25 -18.72
CA GLU A 42 4.48 -8.21 -19.62
C GLU A 42 2.95 -8.02 -19.68
N VAL A 43 2.41 -7.23 -18.74
CA VAL A 43 0.99 -6.92 -18.66
C VAL A 43 0.66 -5.78 -19.60
N ARG A 44 0.03 -6.09 -20.75
CA ARG A 44 -0.38 -5.10 -21.75
C ARG A 44 -1.42 -4.10 -21.23
N THR A 45 -2.27 -4.53 -20.29
CA THR A 45 -3.31 -3.71 -19.68
C THR A 45 -3.33 -3.94 -18.18
N LEU A 46 -2.94 -2.93 -17.42
CA LEU A 46 -3.01 -2.95 -15.96
C LEU A 46 -4.47 -2.95 -15.53
N GLY A 47 -4.92 -4.09 -14.99
CA GLY A 47 -6.24 -4.25 -14.39
C GLY A 47 -6.18 -4.60 -12.91
N PHE A 48 -7.35 -4.61 -12.27
CA PHE A 48 -7.55 -4.92 -10.85
C PHE A 48 -6.90 -6.24 -10.42
N ALA A 49 -6.94 -7.27 -11.26
CA ALA A 49 -6.34 -8.58 -10.96
C ALA A 49 -4.84 -8.51 -10.56
N ASN A 50 -4.09 -7.57 -11.14
CA ASN A 50 -2.68 -7.39 -10.76
C ASN A 50 -2.53 -6.73 -9.38
N ALA A 51 -3.39 -5.75 -9.09
CA ALA A 51 -3.41 -5.10 -7.78
C ALA A 51 -3.87 -6.08 -6.70
N ASP A 52 -4.90 -6.89 -6.97
CA ASP A 52 -5.41 -7.93 -6.08
C ASP A 52 -4.35 -8.99 -5.78
N ALA A 53 -3.60 -9.45 -6.78
CA ALA A 53 -2.50 -10.38 -6.57
C ALA A 53 -1.41 -9.81 -5.63
N ILE A 54 -1.05 -8.53 -5.78
CA ILE A 54 -0.09 -7.86 -4.90
C ILE A 54 -0.69 -7.69 -3.50
N ALA A 55 -1.94 -7.25 -3.40
CA ALA A 55 -2.64 -7.05 -2.12
C ALA A 55 -2.72 -8.35 -1.32
N LYS A 56 -3.12 -9.46 -1.95
CA LYS A 56 -3.17 -10.79 -1.31
C LYS A 56 -1.83 -11.21 -0.72
N LYS A 57 -0.72 -10.92 -1.41
CA LYS A 57 0.62 -11.19 -0.86
C LYS A 57 0.93 -10.35 0.37
N VAL A 58 0.63 -9.05 0.31
CA VAL A 58 0.83 -8.14 1.45
C VAL A 58 -0.01 -8.58 2.65
N ILE A 59 -1.27 -8.95 2.43
CA ILE A 59 -2.17 -9.47 3.47
C ILE A 59 -1.64 -10.80 4.03
N HIS A 60 -1.18 -11.71 3.18
CA HIS A 60 -0.60 -12.97 3.62
C HIS A 60 0.61 -12.75 4.54
N LEU A 61 1.55 -11.90 4.12
CA LEU A 61 2.72 -11.53 4.93
C LEU A 61 2.33 -10.85 6.26
N PHE A 62 1.25 -10.08 6.27
CA PHE A 62 0.71 -9.50 7.50
C PHE A 62 0.18 -10.59 8.44
N ASN A 63 -0.62 -11.52 7.91
CA ASN A 63 -1.20 -12.62 8.69
C ASN A 63 -0.14 -13.59 9.24
N GLU A 64 1.00 -13.73 8.57
CA GLU A 64 2.16 -14.49 9.05
C GLU A 64 2.97 -13.74 10.13
N GLY A 65 2.57 -12.52 10.51
CA GLY A 65 3.31 -11.67 11.45
C GLY A 65 4.62 -11.13 10.86
N GLY A 66 4.71 -11.04 9.53
CA GLY A 66 5.90 -10.61 8.83
C GLY A 66 6.19 -9.11 8.98
N PHE A 67 5.19 -8.29 9.28
CA PHE A 67 5.30 -6.85 9.56
C PHE A 67 4.05 -6.34 10.28
N ASP A 68 4.16 -5.19 10.95
CA ASP A 68 3.01 -4.55 11.66
C ASP A 68 2.40 -3.38 10.88
N VAL A 69 3.22 -2.64 10.14
CA VAL A 69 2.82 -1.42 9.42
C VAL A 69 3.26 -1.50 7.95
N CYS A 70 2.33 -1.26 7.03
CA CYS A 70 2.61 -1.18 5.60
C CYS A 70 2.30 0.21 5.05
N THR A 71 3.30 0.81 4.41
CA THR A 71 3.20 2.12 3.76
C THR A 71 3.45 1.99 2.27
N LEU A 72 2.46 2.35 1.47
CA LEU A 72 2.54 2.43 0.02
C LEU A 72 3.16 3.78 -0.39
N PHE A 73 4.21 3.71 -1.20
CA PHE A 73 4.81 4.89 -1.83
C PHE A 73 4.48 4.92 -3.31
N TYR A 74 3.82 5.97 -3.76
CA TYR A 74 3.44 6.14 -5.16
C TYR A 74 3.48 7.60 -5.58
N SER A 75 3.44 7.83 -6.89
CA SER A 75 3.35 9.17 -7.46
C SER A 75 1.88 9.49 -7.71
N GLN A 76 1.26 10.30 -6.87
CA GLN A 76 -0.13 10.72 -7.06
C GLN A 76 -0.19 11.70 -8.24
N PHE A 77 -1.07 11.40 -9.19
CA PHE A 77 -1.30 12.30 -10.31
C PHE A 77 -1.94 13.60 -9.83
N LYS A 78 -1.33 14.74 -10.14
CA LYS A 78 -1.91 16.07 -9.93
C LYS A 78 -2.29 16.72 -11.26
N SER A 79 -1.36 16.71 -12.22
CA SER A 79 -1.56 17.21 -13.58
C SER A 79 -0.58 16.55 -14.53
N VAL A 80 -0.73 16.80 -15.83
CA VAL A 80 0.21 16.31 -16.86
C VAL A 80 1.66 16.70 -16.56
N ILE A 81 1.86 17.88 -15.94
CA ILE A 81 3.18 18.44 -15.65
C ILE A 81 3.66 18.07 -14.23
N SER A 82 2.74 17.72 -13.31
CA SER A 82 3.06 17.58 -11.90
C SER A 82 2.52 16.27 -11.30
N GLN A 83 3.40 15.56 -10.62
CA GLN A 83 3.06 14.40 -9.81
C GLN A 83 3.62 14.59 -8.40
N ILE A 84 2.85 14.19 -7.39
CA ILE A 84 3.22 14.37 -5.97
C ILE A 84 3.64 13.02 -5.39
N PRO A 85 4.90 12.86 -4.93
CA PRO A 85 5.32 11.70 -4.16
C PRO A 85 4.47 11.58 -2.89
N THR A 86 3.73 10.49 -2.76
CA THR A 86 2.77 10.28 -1.68
C THR A 86 3.12 9.01 -0.94
N ALA A 87 3.05 9.07 0.38
CA ALA A 87 3.20 7.94 1.29
C ALA A 87 1.86 7.70 1.98
N GLN A 88 1.24 6.55 1.70
CA GLN A 88 -0.06 6.18 2.25
C GLN A 88 0.09 4.92 3.09
N GLN A 89 -0.25 4.99 4.37
CA GLN A 89 -0.35 3.80 5.20
C GLN A 89 -1.59 3.00 4.78
N ILE A 90 -1.40 1.74 4.42
CA ILE A 90 -2.48 0.83 4.03
C ILE A 90 -2.77 -0.20 5.14
N ILE A 91 -1.78 -0.51 5.98
CA ILE A 91 -1.91 -1.41 7.14
C ILE A 91 -1.23 -0.76 8.35
N PRO A 92 -1.88 -0.73 9.53
CA PRO A 92 -3.31 -0.99 9.75
C PRO A 92 -4.16 -0.01 8.94
N ALA A 93 -5.33 -0.45 8.49
CA ALA A 93 -6.27 0.41 7.77
C ALA A 93 -6.60 1.60 8.68
N ALA A 94 -6.17 2.80 8.27
CA ALA A 94 -6.53 3.99 9.01
C ALA A 94 -8.04 4.16 8.91
N THR A 95 -8.75 4.23 10.05
CA THR A 95 -10.09 4.80 10.08
C THR A 95 -9.96 6.19 9.48
N ALA A 96 -10.60 6.43 8.34
CA ALA A 96 -10.43 7.65 7.56
C ALA A 96 -10.35 8.88 8.48
N ALA A 97 -9.20 9.57 8.50
CA ALA A 97 -9.24 10.99 8.83
C ALA A 97 -10.30 11.58 7.88
N PRO A 98 -11.30 12.33 8.39
CA PRO A 98 -12.53 12.60 7.67
C PRO A 98 -12.16 13.20 6.32
N ALA A 99 -12.32 12.40 5.27
CA ALA A 99 -12.34 12.93 3.93
C ALA A 99 -13.43 13.99 3.94
N ALA A 100 -13.08 15.20 3.51
CA ALA A 100 -14.01 16.30 3.37
C ALA A 100 -15.33 15.76 2.82
N ALA A 101 -16.40 15.98 3.58
CA ALA A 101 -17.72 15.49 3.28
C ALA A 101 -18.06 15.81 1.81
N GLU A 102 -17.99 14.79 0.95
CA GLU A 102 -18.92 14.75 -0.16
C GLU A 102 -20.28 14.63 0.47
N ALA A 103 -20.99 15.75 0.53
CA ALA A 103 -22.35 15.87 1.02
C ALA A 103 -23.26 15.00 0.13
N THR A 104 -23.24 13.69 0.39
CA THR A 104 -24.32 12.79 0.03
C THR A 104 -25.34 12.91 1.14
N ASN A 105 -26.34 13.73 0.86
CA ASN A 105 -27.55 13.85 1.65
C ASN A 105 -28.27 12.48 1.59
N GLY A 106 -27.93 11.59 2.51
CA GLY A 106 -28.50 10.24 2.62
C GLY A 106 -28.47 9.80 4.07
N GLY A 107 -29.61 9.97 4.75
CA GLY A 107 -29.75 9.84 6.20
C GLY A 107 -29.28 8.50 6.78
N ASN A 108 -28.99 8.55 8.07
CA ASN A 108 -28.81 7.46 9.04
C ASN A 108 -29.40 6.11 8.59
N ALA A 109 -28.69 5.40 7.72
CA ALA A 109 -29.04 4.05 7.32
C ALA A 109 -28.44 3.12 8.37
N VAL A 110 -29.26 2.75 9.36
CA VAL A 110 -28.97 1.63 10.25
C VAL A 110 -28.95 0.39 9.36
N TYR A 111 -27.76 -0.08 8.99
CA TYR A 111 -27.60 -1.36 8.31
C TYR A 111 -27.77 -2.48 9.34
N GLU A 112 -28.81 -3.27 9.18
CA GLU A 112 -28.97 -4.54 9.89
C GLU A 112 -28.09 -5.57 9.17
N TYR A 113 -27.01 -6.00 9.83
CA TYR A 113 -26.05 -6.97 9.28
C TYR A 113 -26.45 -8.38 9.71
N GLU A 114 -26.79 -9.23 8.75
CA GLU A 114 -26.82 -10.69 8.92
C GLU A 114 -25.83 -11.29 7.89
N PRO A 115 -24.71 -11.96 8.27
CA PRO A 115 -24.25 -12.40 9.60
C PRO A 115 -23.19 -11.47 10.24
N GLU A 116 -22.70 -11.85 11.43
CA GLU A 116 -21.89 -11.05 12.38
C GLU A 116 -20.71 -10.26 11.74
N PRO A 117 -20.33 -9.08 12.27
CA PRO A 117 -19.32 -8.18 11.70
C PRO A 117 -17.91 -8.76 11.52
N GLY A 118 -17.66 -9.98 12.02
CA GLY A 118 -16.37 -10.66 11.95
C GLY A 118 -16.15 -11.53 10.70
N GLU A 119 -17.16 -11.67 9.83
CA GLU A 119 -17.08 -12.51 8.61
C GLU A 119 -17.08 -11.75 7.28
N ILE A 120 -17.02 -10.41 7.31
CA ILE A 120 -16.97 -9.54 6.13
C ILE A 120 -15.64 -8.81 5.96
#